data_AF-A0A0F9FPX8-F1
#
_entry.id   AF-A0A0F9FPX8-F1
#
_cell.length_a   1.000
_cell.length_b   1.000
_cell.length_c   1.000
_cell.angle_alpha   90.00
_cell.angle_beta   90.00
_cell.angle_gamma   90.00
#
_symmetry.space_group_name_H-M   'P 1'
#
loop_
_entity.id
_entity.type
_entity.pdbx_description
1 polymer ?
#
loop_
_entity_poly.entity_id
_entity_poly.type
_entity_poly.pdbx_seq_one_letter_code
_entity_poly.pdbx_strand_id
1 'polypeptide(L)'
;MPRNPSFHCRTCGNNVFYKRSELSARKYDLYCREHLPDKPEPWPHCPQCDDDDFGTFDWQGSPEATTITCEQCDFKDKAINHFDAVTIRITASPIEVSK
;
A
#
# COMPACT_ATOMS: atom_id res chain seq x y z
N MET A 1 -5.90 13.14 -39.17
CA MET A 1 -6.28 13.94 -37.98
C MET A 1 -5.61 13.30 -36.77
N PRO A 2 -4.62 13.92 -36.12
CA PRO A 2 -4.12 13.37 -34.87
C PRO A 2 -5.21 13.57 -33.81
N ARG A 3 -5.83 12.48 -33.35
CA ARG A 3 -6.72 12.49 -32.19
C ARG A 3 -5.87 12.91 -31.00
N ASN A 4 -6.04 14.14 -30.53
CA ASN A 4 -5.31 14.64 -29.37
C ASN A 4 -5.82 13.86 -28.15
N PRO A 5 -5.06 12.91 -27.57
CA PRO A 5 -5.51 12.22 -26.37
C PRO A 5 -5.39 13.24 -25.25
N SER A 6 -6.54 13.80 -24.89
CA SER A 6 -6.69 14.77 -23.82
C SER A 6 -6.67 13.96 -22.53
N PHE A 7 -5.47 13.74 -22.00
CA PHE A 7 -5.36 13.01 -20.75
C PHE A 7 -5.76 13.93 -19.60
N HIS A 8 -6.52 13.37 -18.68
CA HIS A 8 -7.03 14.11 -17.53
C HIS A 8 -6.48 13.52 -16.25
N CYS A 9 -6.24 14.38 -15.28
CA CYS A 9 -6.07 13.94 -13.91
C CYS A 9 -7.45 13.55 -13.35
N ARG A 10 -7.52 12.41 -12.66
CA ARG A 10 -8.77 11.95 -12.01
C ARG A 10 -9.39 13.02 -11.11
N THR A 11 -8.56 13.82 -10.44
CA THR A 11 -9.00 14.81 -9.44
C THR A 11 -9.27 16.19 -10.02
N CYS A 12 -8.50 16.64 -11.03
CA CYS A 12 -8.74 17.95 -11.68
C CYS A 12 -10.01 18.00 -12.54
N GLY A 13 -10.54 16.83 -12.92
CA GLY A 13 -11.69 16.73 -13.82
C GLY A 13 -11.36 17.05 -15.29
N ASN A 14 -12.39 16.99 -16.14
CA ASN A 14 -12.23 17.08 -17.60
C ASN A 14 -12.00 18.50 -18.14
N ASN A 15 -11.98 19.52 -17.27
CA ASN A 15 -11.76 20.91 -17.66
C ASN A 15 -10.28 21.26 -17.81
N VAL A 16 -9.38 20.40 -17.32
CA VAL A 16 -7.94 20.60 -17.41
C VAL A 16 -7.34 19.48 -18.26
N PHE A 17 -6.66 19.88 -19.33
CA PHE A 17 -6.01 18.97 -20.27
C PHE A 17 -4.52 18.91 -19.98
N TYR A 18 -3.99 17.71 -19.80
CA TYR A 18 -2.57 17.47 -19.59
C TYR A 18 -1.98 16.66 -20.72
N LYS A 19 -0.70 16.87 -21.01
CA LYS A 19 0.07 15.94 -21.85
C LYS A 19 0.32 14.66 -21.06
N ARG A 20 0.48 13.54 -21.76
CA ARG A 20 0.77 12.24 -21.11
C ARG A 20 2.01 12.29 -20.21
N SER A 21 3.02 13.06 -20.59
CA SER A 21 4.29 13.26 -19.86
C SER A 21 4.14 14.05 -18.56
N GLU A 22 3.03 14.75 -18.37
CA GLU A 22 2.74 15.56 -17.18
C GLU A 22 1.93 14.78 -16.13
N LEU A 23 1.46 13.59 -16.50
CA LEU A 23 0.65 12.74 -15.67
C LEU A 23 1.40 11.48 -15.25
N SER A 24 1.37 11.21 -13.95
CA SER A 24 1.84 9.97 -13.37
C SER A 24 0.70 8.97 -13.24
N ALA A 25 0.96 7.71 -13.56
CA ALA A 25 -0.02 6.64 -13.41
C ALA A 25 0.10 6.00 -12.02
N ARG A 26 -1.04 5.84 -11.31
CA ARG A 26 -1.12 5.14 -10.03
C ARG A 26 -2.41 4.34 -9.95
N LYS A 27 -2.33 3.05 -9.62
CA LYS A 27 -3.51 2.15 -9.53
C LYS A 27 -4.46 2.29 -10.73
N TYR A 28 -3.90 2.29 -11.95
CA TYR A 28 -4.63 2.44 -13.23
C TYR A 28 -5.26 3.82 -13.52
N ASP A 29 -5.14 4.78 -12.61
CA ASP A 29 -5.59 6.15 -12.80
C ASP A 29 -4.42 7.10 -13.10
N LEU A 30 -4.73 8.23 -13.73
CA LEU A 30 -3.77 9.28 -14.06
C LEU A 30 -3.93 10.48 -13.11
N TYR A 31 -2.80 10.96 -12.59
CA TYR A 31 -2.75 12.08 -11.66
C TYR A 31 -1.71 13.11 -12.10
N CYS A 32 -2.01 14.39 -11.94
CA CYS A 32 -1.02 15.46 -12.06
C CYS A 32 -0.13 15.48 -10.82
N ARG A 33 0.97 16.23 -10.85
CA ARG A 33 1.93 16.29 -9.73
C ARG A 33 1.32 16.75 -8.40
N GLU A 34 0.30 17.60 -8.45
CA GLU A 34 -0.38 18.10 -7.24
C GLU A 34 -1.37 17.10 -6.65
N HIS A 35 -1.94 16.22 -7.49
CA HIS A 35 -2.95 15.24 -7.07
C HIS A 35 -2.43 13.81 -7.11
N LEU A 36 -1.12 13.63 -7.29
CA LEU A 36 -0.51 12.31 -7.26
C LEU A 36 -0.57 11.83 -5.80
N PRO A 37 -1.39 10.81 -5.49
CA PRO A 37 -1.41 10.28 -4.14
C PRO A 37 -0.02 9.76 -3.79
N ASP A 38 0.37 9.93 -2.53
CA ASP A 38 1.60 9.37 -2.01
C ASP A 38 1.71 7.89 -2.36
N LYS A 39 2.95 7.47 -2.61
CA LYS A 39 3.25 6.05 -2.71
C LYS A 39 2.80 5.46 -1.37
N PRO A 40 1.87 4.49 -1.30
CA PRO A 40 1.68 3.70 -0.08
C PRO A 40 3.07 3.36 0.45
N GLU A 41 3.27 3.76 1.71
CA GLU A 41 4.58 3.73 2.33
C GLU A 41 5.22 2.34 2.17
N PRO A 42 6.55 2.28 2.08
CA PRO A 42 7.24 1.01 2.25
C PRO A 42 6.79 0.36 3.56
N TRP A 43 6.97 -0.95 3.65
CA TRP A 43 6.69 -1.72 4.87
C TRP A 43 7.15 -0.93 6.11
N PRO A 44 6.29 -0.74 7.13
CA PRO A 44 6.65 0.04 8.29
C PRO A 44 7.88 -0.56 8.97
N HIS A 45 8.71 0.28 9.59
CA HIS A 45 9.89 -0.17 10.34
C HIS A 45 9.51 -0.63 11.75
N CYS A 46 10.30 -1.52 12.34
CA CYS A 46 10.10 -1.95 13.71
C CYS A 46 10.28 -0.75 14.68
N PRO A 47 9.31 -0.41 15.54
CA PRO A 47 9.41 0.77 16.43
C PRO A 47 10.51 0.66 17.49
N GLN A 48 11.06 -0.55 17.71
CA GLN A 48 12.03 -0.79 18.77
C GLN A 48 13.48 -0.83 18.27
N CYS A 49 13.73 -1.34 17.06
CA CYS A 49 15.07 -1.43 16.49
C CYS A 49 15.23 -0.74 15.13
N ASP A 50 14.17 -0.08 14.64
CA ASP A 50 14.11 0.61 13.33
C ASP A 50 14.38 -0.29 12.11
N ASP A 51 14.29 -1.62 12.32
CA ASP A 51 14.55 -2.58 11.26
C ASP A 51 13.46 -2.55 10.19
N ASP A 52 13.88 -2.62 8.92
CA ASP A 52 13.00 -2.62 7.75
C ASP A 52 12.10 -3.87 7.63
N ASP A 53 12.34 -4.92 8.44
CA ASP A 53 11.60 -6.17 8.38
C ASP A 53 10.85 -6.45 9.71
N PHE A 54 9.53 -6.23 9.70
CA PHE A 54 8.66 -6.83 10.70
C PHE A 54 8.53 -8.32 10.40
N GLY A 55 9.44 -9.11 10.96
CA GLY A 55 9.59 -10.54 10.72
C GLY A 55 8.30 -11.38 10.60
N THR A 56 7.92 -12.14 11.63
CA THR A 56 6.84 -13.14 11.49
C THR A 56 5.47 -12.60 11.90
N PHE A 57 4.49 -12.76 11.00
CA PHE A 57 3.07 -12.55 11.30
C PHE A 57 2.43 -13.87 11.77
N ASP A 58 1.77 -13.83 12.92
CA ASP A 58 1.04 -14.96 13.49
C ASP A 58 -0.46 -14.75 13.31
N TRP A 59 -1.04 -15.43 12.31
CA TRP A 59 -2.45 -15.31 11.94
C TRP A 59 -3.37 -16.04 12.91
N GLN A 60 -4.26 -15.28 13.55
CA GLN A 60 -5.20 -15.78 14.56
C GLN A 60 -6.65 -15.79 14.04
N GLY A 61 -6.85 -16.00 12.74
CA GLY A 61 -8.19 -16.08 12.12
C GLY A 61 -8.79 -14.74 11.71
N SER A 62 -8.27 -13.61 12.20
CA SER A 62 -8.68 -12.26 11.78
C SER A 62 -7.53 -11.26 11.86
N PRO A 63 -7.56 -10.16 11.06
CA PRO A 63 -6.52 -9.13 11.10
C PRO A 63 -6.36 -8.47 12.48
N GLU A 64 -7.45 -8.39 13.25
CA GLU A 64 -7.49 -7.77 14.59
C GLU A 64 -6.85 -8.66 15.68
N ALA A 65 -6.85 -9.98 15.45
CA ALA A 65 -6.23 -10.95 16.35
C ALA A 65 -4.79 -11.29 15.94
N THR A 66 -4.41 -11.01 14.70
CA THR A 66 -3.06 -11.26 14.19
C THR A 66 -2.01 -10.45 14.95
N THR A 67 -0.92 -11.12 15.33
CA THR A 67 0.22 -10.48 15.99
C THR A 67 1.42 -10.45 15.05
N ILE A 68 2.29 -9.47 15.23
CA ILE A 68 3.58 -9.36 14.56
C ILE A 68 4.69 -9.51 15.58
N THR A 69 5.75 -10.20 15.21
CA THR A 69 6.97 -10.31 16.02
C THR A 69 8.17 -9.92 15.18
N CYS A 70 8.95 -8.94 15.65
CA CYS A 70 10.23 -8.59 15.06
C CYS A 70 11.27 -9.66 15.42
N GLU A 71 11.94 -10.23 14.42
CA GLU A 71 12.95 -11.28 14.63
C GLU A 71 14.28 -10.74 15.18
N GLN A 72 14.57 -9.44 15.02
CA GLN A 72 15.81 -8.86 15.54
C GLN A 72 15.77 -8.54 17.04
N CYS A 73 14.64 -8.02 17.53
CA CYS A 73 14.53 -7.49 18.90
C CYS A 73 13.42 -8.14 19.73
N ASP A 74 12.81 -9.21 19.22
CA ASP A 74 11.68 -9.93 19.84
C ASP A 74 10.48 -9.04 20.19
N PHE A 75 10.38 -7.86 19.57
CA PHE A 75 9.24 -6.97 19.77
C PHE A 75 7.97 -7.62 19.25
N LYS A 76 6.99 -7.80 20.13
CA LYS A 76 5.70 -8.42 19.81
C LYS A 76 4.56 -7.44 20.05
N ASP A 77 3.73 -7.23 19.04
CA ASP A 77 2.52 -6.40 19.16
C ASP A 77 1.42 -6.87 18.21
N LYS A 78 0.24 -6.27 18.29
CA LYS A 78 -0.84 -6.51 17.33
C LYS A 78 -0.48 -5.94 15.97
N ALA A 79 -0.69 -6.74 14.93
CA ALA A 79 -0.41 -6.34 13.54
C ALA A 79 -1.19 -5.08 13.15
N ILE A 80 -2.44 -4.95 13.63
CA ILE A 80 -3.33 -3.83 13.32
C ILE A 80 -2.85 -2.46 13.83
N ASN A 81 -1.93 -2.44 14.80
CA ASN A 81 -1.36 -1.19 15.30
C ASN A 81 -0.35 -0.58 14.31
N HIS A 82 0.24 -1.41 13.45
CA HIS A 82 1.33 -1.02 12.54
C HIS A 82 0.95 -1.17 11.07
N PHE A 83 0.00 -2.05 10.75
CA PHE A 83 -0.43 -2.38 9.40
C PHE A 83 -1.94 -2.22 9.23
N ASP A 84 -2.39 -1.86 8.04
CA ASP A 84 -3.80 -1.91 7.70
C ASP A 84 -4.32 -3.35 7.59
N ALA A 85 -5.61 -3.54 7.89
CA ALA A 85 -6.26 -4.86 7.88
C ALA A 85 -6.14 -5.61 6.55
N VAL A 86 -6.04 -4.86 5.44
CA VAL A 86 -5.85 -5.42 4.10
C VAL A 86 -4.46 -6.00 3.95
N THR A 87 -3.42 -5.25 4.32
CA THR A 87 -2.02 -5.71 4.30
C THR A 87 -1.85 -6.92 5.20
N ILE A 88 -2.37 -6.90 6.43
CA ILE A 88 -2.29 -8.05 7.35
C ILE A 88 -2.94 -9.28 6.73
N ARG A 89 -4.11 -9.14 6.11
CA ARG A 89 -4.78 -10.26 5.46
C ARG A 89 -3.97 -10.79 4.29
N ILE A 90 -3.45 -9.92 3.42
CA ILE A 90 -2.67 -10.38 2.25
C ILE A 90 -1.38 -11.10 2.70
N THR A 91 -0.71 -10.59 3.73
CA THR A 91 0.58 -11.12 4.19
C THR A 91 0.42 -12.37 5.05
N ALA A 92 -0.51 -12.35 6.00
CA ALA A 92 -0.60 -13.35 7.06
C ALA A 92 -1.73 -14.37 6.86
N SER A 93 -2.75 -14.06 6.05
CA SER A 93 -3.82 -15.03 5.84
C SER A 93 -3.26 -16.26 5.12
N PRO A 94 -3.64 -17.47 5.56
CA PRO A 94 -3.19 -18.69 4.92
C PRO A 94 -3.65 -18.69 3.46
N ILE A 95 -2.72 -19.02 2.54
CA ILE A 95 -3.05 -19.20 1.13
C ILE A 95 -3.99 -20.40 1.06
N GLU A 96 -5.28 -20.16 0.78
CA GLU A 96 -6.21 -21.24 0.45
C GLU A 96 -5.76 -21.88 -0.86
N VAL A 97 -4.95 -22.93 -0.76
CA VAL A 97 -4.66 -23.81 -1.90
C VAL A 97 -5.96 -24.54 -2.20
N SER A 98 -6.74 -23.98 -3.13
CA SER A 98 -7.92 -24.66 -3.69
C SER A 98 -7.44 -26.00 -4.25
N LYS A 99 -7.87 -27.08 -3.61
CA LYS A 99 -7.53 -28.46 -3.95
C LYS A 99 -8.54 -29.02 -4.95
#